data_AF-N2AEW5-F1
#
_entry.id   AF-N2AEW5-F1
#
_cell.length_a   1.000
_cell.length_b   1.000
_cell.length_c   1.000
_cell.angle_alpha   90.00
_cell.angle_beta   90.00
_cell.angle_gamma   90.00
#
_symmetry.space_group_name_H-M   'P 1'
#
loop_
_entity.id
_entity.type
_entity.pdbx_description
1 polymer ?
#
loop_
_entity_poly.entity_id
_entity_poly.type
_entity_poly.pdbx_seq_one_letter_code
_entity_poly.pdbx_strand_id
1 'polypeptide(L)'
;AISCWRNEKVNLSETWNLIPVSSGKLWLSNIFSSLLTCAYIFIIQNILLALVALSTKNDITAPLKEYGLWGNELIISSIIERLIFLILMVTFIYAFVSFVNFCSKVIVDRLPFKETLWIKLFVMAVLTIIAVYFGSIILARTAGYIETHFTQINTKYTFISDPMWFDNLELLIVDIIVGIIDIVLINRYVESK
;
A
#
# COMPACT_ATOMS: atom_id res chain seq x y z
N ALA A 1 7.34 32.64 -37.90
CA ALA A 1 7.96 31.51 -37.17
C ALA A 1 7.85 31.62 -35.64
N ILE A 2 7.61 32.81 -35.05
CA ILE A 2 7.56 33.01 -33.58
C ILE A 2 6.24 32.50 -32.95
N SER A 3 5.17 32.36 -33.74
CA SER A 3 3.86 31.88 -33.28
C SER A 3 3.80 30.37 -33.07
N CYS A 4 4.55 29.57 -33.85
CA CYS A 4 4.58 28.12 -33.69
C CYS A 4 5.28 27.72 -32.39
N TRP A 5 6.39 28.38 -32.03
CA TRP A 5 7.14 28.10 -30.80
C TRP A 5 6.33 28.37 -29.51
N ARG A 6 5.39 29.32 -29.56
CA ARG A 6 4.51 29.64 -28.41
C ARG A 6 3.31 28.71 -28.30
N ASN A 7 2.82 28.17 -29.42
CA ASN A 7 1.83 27.08 -29.43
C ASN A 7 2.47 25.72 -29.13
N GLU A 8 3.77 25.60 -29.40
CA GLU A 8 4.64 24.49 -29.04
C GLU A 8 5.28 24.74 -27.67
N LYS A 9 4.48 25.22 -26.71
CA LYS A 9 4.72 24.82 -25.31
C LYS A 9 4.38 23.33 -25.27
N VAL A 10 5.39 22.55 -25.68
CA VAL A 10 5.40 21.10 -25.72
C VAL A 10 4.74 20.60 -24.45
N ASN A 11 3.64 19.90 -24.66
CA ASN A 11 2.97 19.06 -23.69
C ASN A 11 4.01 18.00 -23.28
N LEU A 12 4.88 18.30 -22.31
CA LEU A 12 5.95 17.42 -21.83
C LEU A 12 5.39 16.20 -21.06
N SER A 13 4.07 16.08 -20.97
CA SER A 13 3.39 14.86 -20.57
C SER A 13 3.21 13.97 -21.79
N GLU A 14 4.13 13.04 -22.02
CA GLU A 14 3.96 11.93 -22.99
C GLU A 14 2.84 10.95 -22.60
N THR A 15 2.08 11.22 -21.54
CA THR A 15 0.84 10.51 -21.22
C THR A 15 -0.35 11.33 -21.67
N TRP A 16 -0.78 11.11 -22.91
CA TRP A 16 -2.13 11.48 -23.34
C TRP A 16 -3.10 10.58 -22.58
N ASN A 17 -3.89 11.17 -21.67
CA ASN A 17 -5.00 10.44 -21.09
C ASN A 17 -5.99 10.09 -22.22
N LEU A 18 -6.08 8.82 -22.59
CA LEU A 18 -7.01 8.31 -23.60
C LEU A 18 -8.49 8.57 -23.24
N ILE A 19 -8.75 8.86 -21.96
CA ILE A 19 -10.06 9.21 -21.41
C ILE A 19 -9.92 10.57 -20.69
N PRO A 20 -10.82 11.55 -20.91
CA PRO A 20 -10.78 12.82 -20.22
C PRO A 20 -11.14 12.63 -18.73
N VAL A 21 -10.14 12.36 -17.91
CA VAL A 21 -10.24 12.19 -16.45
C VAL A 21 -9.20 13.08 -15.79
N SER A 22 -9.58 13.78 -14.71
CA SER A 22 -8.64 14.58 -13.93
C SER A 22 -7.59 13.69 -13.26
N SER A 23 -6.32 14.10 -13.26
CA SER A 23 -5.20 13.35 -12.66
C SER A 23 -5.48 12.78 -11.27
N GLY A 24 -6.02 13.57 -10.34
CA GLY A 24 -6.36 13.06 -9.00
C GLY A 24 -7.40 11.92 -9.00
N LYS A 25 -8.38 11.95 -9.92
CA LYS A 25 -9.36 10.86 -10.09
C LYS A 25 -8.73 9.62 -10.70
N LEU A 26 -7.79 9.79 -11.62
CA LEU A 26 -7.02 8.70 -12.21
C LEU A 26 -6.14 8.02 -11.14
N TRP A 27 -5.49 8.81 -10.29
CA TRP A 27 -4.73 8.30 -9.14
C TRP A 27 -5.61 7.48 -8.19
N LEU A 28 -6.78 8.01 -7.80
CA LEU A 28 -7.75 7.26 -6.98
C LEU A 28 -8.20 5.97 -7.67
N SER A 29 -8.47 6.00 -8.97
CA SER A 29 -8.85 4.81 -9.74
C SER A 29 -7.75 3.74 -9.73
N ASN A 30 -6.48 4.16 -9.78
CA ASN A 30 -5.34 3.23 -9.68
C ASN A 30 -5.25 2.60 -8.29
N ILE A 31 -5.47 3.38 -7.21
CA ILE A 31 -5.53 2.84 -5.85
C ILE A 31 -6.65 1.79 -5.75
N PHE A 32 -7.87 2.09 -6.19
CA PHE A 32 -8.97 1.12 -6.16
C PHE A 32 -8.70 -0.12 -7.00
N SER A 33 -8.15 0.04 -8.20
CA SER A 33 -7.79 -1.10 -9.04
C SER A 33 -6.74 -1.98 -8.35
N SER A 34 -5.77 -1.38 -7.67
CA SER A 34 -4.74 -2.12 -6.95
C SER A 34 -5.28 -2.91 -5.75
N LEU A 35 -6.24 -2.33 -5.02
CA LEU A 35 -6.95 -3.02 -3.94
C LEU A 35 -7.70 -4.24 -4.45
N LEU A 36 -8.38 -4.12 -5.61
CA LEU A 36 -9.04 -5.26 -6.26
C LEU A 36 -8.05 -6.33 -6.71
N THR A 37 -6.90 -5.94 -7.27
CA THR A 37 -5.84 -6.89 -7.63
C THR A 37 -5.28 -7.61 -6.40
N CYS A 38 -5.07 -6.90 -5.29
CA CYS A 38 -4.61 -7.51 -4.05
C CYS A 38 -5.64 -8.49 -3.49
N ALA A 39 -6.93 -8.13 -3.46
CA ALA A 39 -8.00 -9.01 -3.05
C ALA A 39 -8.05 -10.29 -3.91
N TYR A 40 -7.85 -10.16 -5.22
CA TYR A 40 -7.76 -11.29 -6.14
C TYR A 40 -6.57 -12.22 -5.83
N ILE A 41 -5.37 -11.67 -5.61
CA ILE A 41 -4.18 -12.45 -5.23
C ILE A 41 -4.39 -13.16 -3.90
N PHE A 42 -4.98 -12.48 -2.91
CA PHE A 42 -5.28 -13.05 -1.60
C PHE A 42 -6.20 -14.27 -1.71
N ILE A 43 -7.26 -14.20 -2.51
CA ILE A 43 -8.17 -15.35 -2.74
C ILE A 43 -7.40 -16.53 -3.36
N ILE A 44 -6.58 -16.28 -4.38
CA ILE A 44 -5.77 -17.32 -5.01
C ILE A 44 -4.81 -17.96 -4.01
N GLN A 45 -4.14 -17.15 -3.19
CA GLN A 45 -3.19 -17.62 -2.19
C GLN A 45 -3.86 -18.55 -1.16
N ASN A 46 -5.07 -18.20 -0.69
CA ASN A 46 -5.84 -19.04 0.23
C ASN A 46 -6.27 -20.38 -0.43
N ILE A 47 -6.68 -20.36 -1.69
CA ILE A 47 -7.04 -21.59 -2.44
C ILE A 47 -5.82 -22.50 -2.57
N LEU A 48 -4.66 -21.95 -2.96
CA LEU A 48 -3.42 -22.72 -3.08
C LEU A 48 -2.99 -23.31 -1.72
N LEU A 49 -3.09 -22.53 -0.65
CA LEU A 49 -2.77 -22.99 0.70
C LEU A 49 -3.67 -24.15 1.15
N ALA A 50 -4.98 -24.05 0.89
CA ALA A 50 -5.93 -25.12 1.18
C ALA A 50 -5.61 -26.40 0.39
N LEU A 51 -5.20 -26.26 -0.87
CA LEU A 51 -4.84 -27.38 -1.75
C LEU A 51 -3.54 -28.06 -1.30
N VAL A 52 -2.55 -27.29 -0.84
CA VAL A 52 -1.33 -27.83 -0.22
C VAL A 52 -1.66 -28.55 1.09
N ALA A 53 -2.55 -27.98 1.91
CA ALA A 53 -2.97 -28.60 3.15
C ALA A 53 -3.68 -29.94 2.95
N LEU A 54 -4.53 -30.06 1.93
CA LEU A 54 -5.13 -31.34 1.48
C LEU A 54 -4.09 -32.41 1.18
N SER A 55 -2.94 -32.01 0.64
CA SER A 55 -1.86 -32.92 0.26
C SER A 55 -1.01 -33.36 1.46
N THR A 56 -0.94 -32.57 2.53
CA THR A 56 -0.04 -32.81 3.69
C THR A 56 -0.75 -33.23 4.96
N LYS A 57 -2.03 -32.89 5.15
CA LYS A 57 -2.86 -33.28 6.30
C LYS A 57 -4.20 -33.79 5.76
N ASN A 58 -4.71 -34.91 6.28
CA ASN A 58 -6.09 -35.38 6.01
C ASN A 58 -7.17 -34.46 6.63
N ASP A 59 -6.81 -33.25 7.06
CA ASP A 59 -7.70 -32.26 7.67
C ASP A 59 -7.53 -30.90 6.99
N ILE A 60 -8.43 -30.61 6.04
CA ILE A 60 -8.60 -29.29 5.40
C ILE A 60 -8.88 -28.16 6.39
N THR A 61 -9.37 -28.49 7.58
CA THR A 61 -9.76 -27.50 8.57
C THR A 61 -8.59 -27.06 9.43
N ALA A 62 -7.46 -27.77 9.43
CA ALA A 62 -6.30 -27.43 10.25
C ALA A 62 -5.70 -26.04 9.93
N PRO A 63 -5.42 -25.67 8.66
CA PRO A 63 -4.97 -24.31 8.33
C PRO A 63 -6.05 -23.28 8.64
N LEU A 64 -7.32 -23.58 8.32
CA LEU A 64 -8.42 -22.65 8.56
C LEU A 64 -8.62 -22.38 10.06
N LYS A 65 -8.42 -23.39 10.93
CA LYS A 65 -8.40 -23.25 12.39
C LYS A 65 -7.18 -22.45 12.85
N GLU A 66 -5.99 -22.72 12.28
CA GLU A 66 -4.77 -21.95 12.53
C GLU A 66 -4.93 -20.47 12.18
N TYR A 67 -5.78 -20.11 11.21
CA TYR A 67 -6.10 -18.71 10.89
C TYR A 67 -7.38 -18.17 11.57
N GLY A 68 -8.04 -18.96 12.43
CA GLY A 68 -9.30 -18.56 13.08
C GLY A 68 -10.50 -18.43 12.14
N LEU A 69 -10.42 -19.02 10.95
CA LEU A 69 -11.46 -19.02 9.90
C LEU A 69 -12.40 -20.24 9.99
N TRP A 70 -12.18 -21.17 10.93
CA TRP A 70 -12.98 -22.37 11.11
C TRP A 70 -13.07 -22.80 12.58
N GLY A 71 -14.28 -23.03 13.10
CA GLY A 71 -14.53 -23.45 14.49
C GLY A 71 -15.50 -22.55 15.26
N ASN A 72 -15.75 -22.84 16.53
CA ASN A 72 -16.73 -22.12 17.38
C ASN A 72 -16.27 -20.73 17.84
N GLU A 73 -14.99 -20.39 17.68
CA GLU A 73 -14.43 -19.08 18.05
C GLU A 73 -14.16 -18.21 16.82
N LEU A 74 -15.10 -18.24 15.86
CA LEU A 74 -15.09 -17.35 14.71
C LEU A 74 -15.43 -15.93 15.20
N ILE A 75 -14.45 -15.26 15.78
CA ILE A 75 -14.56 -13.90 16.31
C ILE A 75 -14.53 -12.96 15.11
N ILE A 76 -15.72 -12.69 14.55
CA ILE A 76 -15.92 -11.84 13.35
C ILE A 76 -15.18 -10.49 13.49
N SER A 77 -15.15 -9.92 14.70
CA SER A 77 -14.42 -8.67 14.96
C SER A 77 -12.91 -8.77 14.71
N SER A 78 -12.29 -9.90 15.03
CA SER A 78 -10.86 -10.13 14.78
C SER A 78 -10.55 -10.30 13.28
N ILE A 79 -11.48 -10.87 12.51
CA ILE A 79 -11.35 -10.97 11.05
C ILE A 79 -11.47 -9.60 10.41
N ILE A 80 -12.44 -8.79 10.83
CA ILE A 80 -12.63 -7.42 10.34
C ILE A 80 -11.39 -6.57 10.62
N GLU A 81 -10.82 -6.65 11.83
CA GLU A 81 -9.63 -5.87 12.20
C GLU A 81 -8.42 -6.21 11.29
N ARG A 82 -8.22 -7.49 10.97
CA ARG A 82 -7.16 -7.97 10.06
C ARG A 82 -7.41 -7.54 8.61
N LEU A 83 -8.67 -7.58 8.15
CA LEU A 83 -9.03 -7.12 6.81
C LEU A 83 -8.80 -5.61 6.66
N ILE A 84 -9.16 -4.82 7.68
CA ILE A 84 -8.88 -3.37 7.71
C ILE A 84 -7.37 -3.13 7.63
N PHE A 85 -6.58 -3.82 8.46
CA PHE A 85 -5.12 -3.73 8.43
C PHE A 85 -4.55 -4.00 7.04
N LEU A 86 -5.00 -5.08 6.38
CA LEU A 86 -4.54 -5.45 5.05
C LEU A 86 -4.90 -4.38 4.00
N ILE A 87 -6.12 -3.85 4.03
CA ILE A 87 -6.56 -2.79 3.11
C ILE A 87 -5.71 -1.53 3.29
N LEU A 88 -5.46 -1.12 4.54
CA LEU A 88 -4.63 0.04 4.86
C LEU A 88 -3.18 -0.18 4.43
N MET A 89 -2.60 -1.35 4.71
CA MET A 89 -1.22 -1.66 4.33
C MET A 89 -1.02 -1.65 2.80
N VAL A 90 -1.98 -2.17 2.03
CA VAL A 90 -1.94 -2.10 0.56
C VAL A 90 -2.08 -0.66 0.08
N THR A 91 -3.02 0.09 0.66
CA THR A 91 -3.22 1.52 0.35
C THR A 91 -1.95 2.31 0.60
N PHE A 92 -1.30 2.10 1.75
CA PHE A 92 -0.02 2.68 2.12
C PHE A 92 1.06 2.40 1.09
N ILE A 93 1.25 1.14 0.69
CA ILE A 93 2.28 0.78 -0.30
C ILE A 93 2.08 1.54 -1.61
N TYR A 94 0.85 1.56 -2.12
CA TYR A 94 0.56 2.22 -3.41
C TYR A 94 0.62 3.74 -3.33
N ALA A 95 0.11 4.34 -2.25
CA ALA A 95 0.24 5.77 -2.00
C ALA A 95 1.72 6.15 -1.85
N PHE A 96 2.50 5.39 -1.08
CA PHE A 96 3.91 5.68 -0.90
C PHE A 96 4.72 5.56 -2.20
N VAL A 97 4.49 4.53 -3.02
CA VAL A 97 5.14 4.39 -4.33
C VAL A 97 4.84 5.59 -5.23
N SER A 98 3.58 6.04 -5.23
CA SER A 98 3.15 7.23 -5.97
C SER A 98 3.85 8.49 -5.46
N PHE A 99 3.89 8.66 -4.15
CA PHE A 99 4.58 9.75 -3.46
C PHE A 99 6.07 9.83 -3.79
N VAL A 100 6.77 8.70 -3.75
CA VAL A 100 8.20 8.64 -4.13
C VAL A 100 8.38 9.06 -5.59
N ASN A 101 7.53 8.57 -6.48
CA ASN A 101 7.60 8.92 -7.90
C ASN A 101 7.36 10.42 -8.12
N PHE A 102 6.31 10.99 -7.51
CA PHE A 102 5.99 12.40 -7.64
C PHE A 102 7.05 13.30 -7.00
N CYS A 103 7.49 13.00 -5.79
CA CYS A 103 8.56 13.76 -5.13
C CYS A 103 9.85 13.72 -5.93
N SER A 104 10.24 12.55 -6.45
CA SER A 104 11.45 12.44 -7.27
C SER A 104 11.37 13.30 -8.53
N LYS A 105 10.21 13.35 -9.20
CA LYS A 105 9.99 14.21 -10.37
C LYS A 105 10.08 15.69 -9.99
N VAL A 106 9.38 16.10 -8.94
CA VAL A 106 9.39 17.49 -8.46
C VAL A 106 10.79 17.96 -8.07
N ILE A 107 11.58 17.13 -7.39
CA ILE A 107 12.94 17.48 -6.98
C ILE A 107 13.85 17.61 -8.21
N VAL A 108 13.79 16.66 -9.14
CA VAL A 108 14.61 16.68 -10.36
C VAL A 108 14.29 17.88 -11.24
N ASP A 109 13.01 18.23 -11.39
CA ASP A 109 12.57 19.38 -12.19
C ASP A 109 13.08 20.74 -11.64
N ARG A 110 13.47 20.78 -10.36
CA ARG A 110 14.03 21.99 -9.71
C ARG A 110 15.55 22.05 -9.73
N LEU A 111 16.23 21.00 -10.15
CA LEU A 111 17.69 21.00 -10.23
C LEU A 111 18.17 21.71 -11.50
N PRO A 112 19.32 22.41 -11.44
CA PRO A 112 19.89 23.09 -12.60
C PRO A 112 20.32 22.11 -13.70
N PHE A 113 20.60 20.86 -13.34
CA PHE A 113 20.95 19.76 -14.26
C PHE A 113 19.70 18.90 -14.54
N LYS A 114 18.93 19.30 -15.55
CA LYS A 114 17.58 18.78 -15.86
C LYS A 114 17.49 17.28 -16.19
N GLU A 115 18.59 16.53 -16.27
CA GLU A 115 18.60 15.13 -16.72
C GLU A 115 19.56 14.22 -15.95
N THR A 116 19.63 14.34 -14.63
CA THR A 116 20.46 13.42 -13.84
C THR A 116 19.62 12.26 -13.29
N LEU A 117 19.46 11.22 -14.11
CA LEU A 117 18.83 9.94 -13.73
C LEU A 117 19.35 9.42 -12.38
N TRP A 118 20.63 9.60 -12.11
CA TRP A 118 21.28 9.25 -10.85
C TRP A 118 20.71 10.01 -9.63
N ILE A 119 20.40 11.30 -9.77
CA ILE A 119 19.82 12.08 -8.68
C ILE A 119 18.37 11.64 -8.44
N LYS A 120 17.62 11.36 -9.52
CA LYS A 120 16.27 10.78 -9.40
C LYS A 120 16.30 9.47 -8.61
N LEU A 121 17.18 8.53 -9.01
CA LEU A 121 17.31 7.24 -8.35
C LEU A 121 17.77 7.38 -6.90
N PHE A 122 18.68 8.31 -6.61
CA PHE A 122 19.12 8.58 -5.24
C PHE A 122 17.97 9.06 -4.35
N VAL A 123 17.17 10.03 -4.81
CA VAL A 123 16.00 10.51 -4.08
C VAL A 123 14.97 9.39 -3.87
N MET A 124 14.70 8.60 -4.91
CA MET A 124 13.80 7.46 -4.82
C MET A 124 14.29 6.43 -3.79
N ALA A 125 15.58 6.12 -3.79
CA ALA A 125 16.19 5.19 -2.85
C ALA A 125 16.09 5.68 -1.40
N VAL A 126 16.43 6.94 -1.12
CA VAL A 126 16.34 7.51 0.24
C VAL A 126 14.91 7.46 0.76
N LEU A 127 13.93 7.89 -0.05
CA LEU A 127 12.52 7.83 0.35
C LEU A 127 12.05 6.38 0.56
N THR A 128 12.46 5.45 -0.29
CA THR A 128 12.10 4.03 -0.17
C THR A 128 12.67 3.42 1.12
N ILE A 129 13.92 3.75 1.49
CA ILE A 129 14.52 3.29 2.75
C ILE A 129 13.69 3.77 3.96
N ILE A 130 13.21 5.02 3.94
CA ILE A 130 12.37 5.56 5.00
C ILE A 130 11.06 4.78 5.12
N ALA A 131 10.40 4.46 4.01
CA ALA A 131 9.18 3.64 4.05
C ALA A 131 9.44 2.22 4.52
N VAL A 132 10.53 1.58 4.08
CA VAL A 132 10.88 0.23 4.53
C VAL A 132 11.13 0.21 6.04
N TYR A 133 11.83 1.22 6.56
CA TYR A 133 12.04 1.38 8.00
C TYR A 133 10.72 1.52 8.75
N PHE A 134 9.84 2.43 8.30
CA PHE A 134 8.52 2.62 8.92
C PHE A 134 7.66 1.34 8.86
N GLY A 135 7.61 0.69 7.70
CA GLY A 135 6.89 -0.57 7.52
C GLY A 135 7.44 -1.70 8.39
N SER A 136 8.74 -1.73 8.66
CA SER A 136 9.35 -2.73 9.56
C SER A 136 8.89 -2.59 11.01
N ILE A 137 8.65 -1.36 11.48
CA ILE A 137 8.15 -1.10 12.84
C ILE A 137 6.72 -1.61 12.98
N ILE A 138 5.85 -1.28 12.02
CA ILE A 138 4.47 -1.73 12.01
C ILE A 138 4.42 -3.26 11.93
N LEU A 139 5.19 -3.86 11.02
CA LEU A 139 5.25 -5.31 10.87
C LEU A 139 5.68 -6.01 12.17
N ALA A 140 6.66 -5.46 12.88
CA ALA A 140 7.11 -6.01 14.16
C ALA A 140 6.01 -5.97 15.24
N ARG A 141 5.28 -4.85 15.35
CA ARG A 141 4.16 -4.72 16.31
C ARG A 141 3.01 -5.67 15.95
N THR A 142 2.63 -5.71 14.68
CA THR A 142 1.56 -6.60 14.20
C THR A 142 1.94 -8.07 14.36
N ALA A 143 3.18 -8.46 14.08
CA ALA A 143 3.66 -9.83 14.31
C ALA A 143 3.58 -10.22 15.79
N GLY A 144 3.99 -9.31 16.69
CA GLY A 144 3.86 -9.52 18.14
C GLY A 144 2.40 -9.65 18.60
N TYR A 145 1.48 -8.86 18.05
CA TYR A 145 0.04 -9.01 18.30
C TYR A 145 -0.49 -10.37 17.85
N ILE A 146 -0.14 -10.80 16.63
CA ILE A 146 -0.58 -12.07 16.09
C ILE A 146 -0.05 -13.25 16.92
N GLU A 147 1.24 -13.24 17.26
CA GLU A 147 1.87 -14.29 18.07
C GLU A 147 1.25 -14.39 19.46
N THR A 148 1.06 -13.25 20.13
CA THR A 148 0.43 -13.22 21.45
C THR A 148 -1.02 -13.68 21.40
N HIS A 149 -1.81 -13.25 20.41
CA HIS A 149 -3.20 -13.66 20.27
C HIS A 149 -3.33 -15.17 19.98
N PHE A 150 -2.43 -15.77 19.19
CA PHE A 150 -2.42 -17.22 18.98
C PHE A 150 -1.95 -18.00 20.21
N THR A 151 -0.95 -17.48 20.93
CA THR A 151 -0.44 -18.12 22.14
C THR A 151 -1.49 -18.10 23.25
N GLN A 152 -2.27 -17.02 23.38
CA GLN A 152 -3.38 -16.91 24.33
C GLN A 152 -4.47 -17.96 24.08
N ILE A 153 -4.89 -18.14 22.81
CA ILE A 153 -5.88 -19.16 22.42
C ILE A 153 -5.40 -20.57 22.83
N ASN A 154 -4.11 -20.85 22.70
CA ASN A 154 -3.56 -22.18 22.95
C ASN A 154 -3.16 -22.46 24.41
N THR A 155 -2.86 -21.43 25.21
CA THR A 155 -2.19 -21.61 26.52
C THR A 155 -2.98 -21.10 27.73
N LYS A 156 -4.14 -20.45 27.55
CA LYS A 156 -4.95 -19.83 28.64
C LYS A 156 -4.24 -18.75 29.47
N TYR A 157 -3.01 -18.37 29.12
CA TYR A 157 -2.29 -17.25 29.74
C TYR A 157 -2.56 -15.96 28.98
N THR A 158 -2.83 -14.87 29.68
CA THR A 158 -3.01 -13.53 29.10
C THR A 158 -1.66 -12.85 28.93
N PHE A 159 -1.29 -12.54 27.69
CA PHE A 159 -0.12 -11.73 27.36
C PHE A 159 -0.57 -10.30 27.03
N ILE A 160 0.17 -9.29 27.46
CA ILE A 160 -0.14 -7.90 27.12
C ILE A 160 0.58 -7.57 25.82
N SER A 161 -0.17 -7.37 24.75
CA SER A 161 0.33 -6.83 23.48
C SER A 161 -0.48 -5.60 23.08
N ASP A 162 0.16 -4.72 22.31
CA ASP A 162 -0.53 -3.56 21.76
C ASP A 162 -1.65 -4.03 20.82
N PRO A 163 -2.86 -3.45 20.95
CA PRO A 163 -3.98 -3.87 20.15
C PRO A 163 -3.84 -3.38 18.70
N MET A 164 -4.24 -4.22 17.74
CA MET A 164 -4.01 -3.96 16.31
C MET A 164 -4.75 -2.73 15.76
N TRP A 165 -5.85 -2.30 16.40
CA TRP A 165 -6.52 -1.05 16.05
C TRP A 165 -5.60 0.17 16.16
N PHE A 166 -4.56 0.13 17.00
CA PHE A 166 -3.58 1.21 17.10
C PHE A 166 -2.75 1.33 15.81
N ASP A 167 -2.23 0.21 15.29
CA ASP A 167 -1.53 0.16 14.00
C ASP A 167 -2.46 0.58 12.85
N ASN A 168 -3.72 0.15 12.87
CA ASN A 168 -4.71 0.55 11.87
C ASN A 168 -4.95 2.07 11.88
N LEU A 169 -5.04 2.68 13.06
CA LEU A 169 -5.24 4.11 13.18
C LEU A 169 -4.01 4.89 12.69
N GLU A 170 -2.80 4.41 13.01
CA GLU A 170 -1.56 5.02 12.54
C GLU A 170 -1.44 4.95 11.02
N LEU A 171 -1.68 3.77 10.41
CA LEU A 171 -1.70 3.60 8.96
C LEU A 171 -2.74 4.50 8.28
N LEU A 172 -3.96 4.56 8.82
CA LEU A 172 -5.03 5.40 8.28
C LEU A 172 -4.62 6.88 8.24
N ILE A 173 -4.02 7.39 9.32
CA ILE A 173 -3.55 8.78 9.37
C ILE A 173 -2.46 9.01 8.33
N VAL A 174 -1.49 8.11 8.22
CA VAL A 174 -0.39 8.24 7.25
C VAL A 174 -0.91 8.18 5.82
N ASP A 175 -1.82 7.25 5.50
CA ASP A 175 -2.44 7.11 4.18
C ASP A 175 -3.20 8.36 3.75
N ILE A 176 -3.96 8.97 4.68
CA ILE A 176 -4.66 10.22 4.41
C ILE A 176 -3.66 11.34 4.12
N ILE A 177 -2.60 11.48 4.93
CA ILE A 177 -1.60 12.53 4.75
C ILE A 177 -0.87 12.36 3.42
N VAL A 178 -0.33 11.17 3.15
CA VAL A 178 0.41 10.88 1.92
C VAL A 178 -0.49 10.98 0.70
N GLY A 179 -1.72 10.45 0.75
CA GLY A 179 -2.68 10.52 -0.33
C GLY A 179 -3.11 11.95 -0.68
N ILE A 180 -3.30 12.83 0.32
CA ILE A 180 -3.56 14.25 0.07
C ILE A 180 -2.36 14.89 -0.62
N ILE A 181 -1.14 14.60 -0.15
CA ILE A 181 0.09 15.14 -0.75
C ILE A 181 0.19 14.69 -2.22
N ASP A 182 -0.07 13.42 -2.52
CA ASP A 182 -0.06 12.88 -3.88
C ASP A 182 -1.04 13.59 -4.80
N ILE A 183 -2.28 13.79 -4.35
CA ILE A 183 -3.30 14.54 -5.09
C ILE A 183 -2.83 15.98 -5.36
N VAL A 184 -2.17 16.63 -4.39
CA VAL A 184 -1.61 17.97 -4.58
C VAL A 184 -0.45 17.95 -5.57
N LEU A 185 0.46 16.97 -5.46
CA LEU A 185 1.65 16.88 -6.30
C LEU A 185 1.28 16.61 -7.76
N ILE A 186 0.38 15.65 -8.01
CA ILE A 186 -0.02 15.28 -9.37
C ILE A 186 -0.74 16.43 -10.08
N ASN A 187 -1.66 17.11 -9.41
CA ASN A 187 -2.44 18.21 -9.98
C ASN A 187 -1.62 19.51 -10.17
N ARG A 188 -0.54 19.70 -9.40
CA ARG A 188 0.23 20.96 -9.41
C ARG A 188 1.52 20.90 -10.19
N TYR A 189 2.19 19.74 -10.20
CA TYR A 189 3.56 19.63 -10.73
C TYR A 189 3.72 18.56 -11.80
N VAL A 190 2.78 17.62 -11.96
CA VAL A 190 2.93 16.51 -12.92
C VAL A 190 2.17 16.77 -14.22
N GLU A 191 0.95 17.31 -14.16
CA GLU A 191 0.22 17.76 -15.35
C GLU A 191 0.60 19.19 -15.74
N SER A 192 0.92 19.40 -17.02
CA SER A 192 1.05 20.73 -17.62
C SER A 192 -0.33 21.38 -17.70
N LYS A 193 -0.45 22.60 -17.15
CA LYS A 193 -1.55 23.50 -17.47
C LYS A 193 -1.28 24.25 -18.77
#